data_AF-A0A5C2CXD2-F1
#
_entry.id   AF-A0A5C2CXD2-F1
#
_cell.length_a   1.000
_cell.length_b   1.000
_cell.length_c   1.000
_cell.angle_alpha   90.00
_cell.angle_beta   90.00
_cell.angle_gamma   90.00
#
_symmetry.space_group_name_H-M   'P 1'
#
loop_
_entity.id
_entity.type
_entity.pdbx_description
1 polymer ?
#
loop_
_entity_poly.entity_id
_entity_poly.type
_entity_poly.pdbx_seq_one_letter_code
_entity_poly.pdbx_strand_id
1 'polypeptide(L)'
;MLQQDRHDVVVVGAGIAGLAAAAALVAAGRDAVCLEARERVGGRLHSAAAPPGGGLDLGATWFWDGERRVAELVARLGVDTFEQHLAGDTLVQDATGVRRLPGNLIDAPARRFTPGADTLARALAAELPTDVLRLDRPVTAIHRSATGGLEVHTRNSVLHAEHVIVAVPPALALARIDFGSELPAELVRLARSTPVWMGAVAKVVARYPVAFWRDEGLAGAAASRSGPLQELHDMSGPGGRPAALFGFAAAQAVGPDFEQAVTTQLARLFGPAAAEPETLHVQDWSSEQWTAPPGVHRLADYSLFGHPLYQQPALGGRLHWASTETADQYAGHIEGALTAAERAVTASLTTLLDRDEANACSGSADPA
;
A
#
# COMPACT_ATOMS: atom_id res chain seq x y z
N MET A 1 39.85 4.49 -3.91
CA MET A 1 38.84 5.36 -3.29
C MET A 1 37.54 4.58 -3.32
N LEU A 2 37.03 4.12 -2.18
CA LEU A 2 35.68 3.54 -2.12
C LEU A 2 34.72 4.68 -2.46
N GLN A 3 34.04 4.59 -3.60
CA GLN A 3 33.03 5.55 -4.00
C GLN A 3 31.95 5.54 -2.91
N GLN A 4 31.79 6.63 -2.18
CA GLN A 4 30.68 6.78 -1.23
C GLN A 4 29.39 6.72 -2.05
N ASP A 5 28.51 5.77 -1.74
CA ASP A 5 27.21 5.57 -2.39
C ASP A 5 26.31 6.76 -2.00
N ARG A 6 26.46 7.88 -2.73
CA ARG A 6 25.87 9.18 -2.44
C ARG A 6 24.81 9.51 -3.48
N HIS A 7 23.63 9.92 -3.02
CA HIS A 7 22.47 10.25 -3.85
C HIS A 7 21.88 11.60 -3.45
N ASP A 8 21.13 12.24 -4.36
CA ASP A 8 20.31 13.39 -3.99
C ASP A 8 19.18 12.95 -3.06
N VAL A 9 18.52 11.84 -3.40
CA VAL A 9 17.37 11.34 -2.63
C VAL A 9 17.40 9.82 -2.48
N VAL A 10 17.26 9.34 -1.24
CA VAL A 10 16.97 7.92 -0.98
C VAL A 10 15.48 7.77 -0.65
N VAL A 11 14.78 6.89 -1.34
CA VAL A 11 13.39 6.52 -1.06
C VAL A 11 13.38 5.18 -0.33
N VAL A 12 12.66 5.09 0.79
CA VAL A 12 12.56 3.88 1.61
C VAL A 12 11.19 3.25 1.45
N GLY A 13 11.14 2.08 0.82
CA GLY A 13 9.94 1.29 0.52
C GLY A 13 9.49 1.42 -0.94
N ALA A 14 9.38 0.30 -1.65
CA ALA A 14 8.87 0.20 -3.02
C ALA A 14 7.38 -0.19 -3.06
N GLY A 15 6.59 0.38 -2.14
CA GLY A 15 5.15 0.51 -2.33
C GLY A 15 4.84 1.54 -3.42
N ILE A 16 3.56 1.70 -3.78
CA ILE A 16 3.16 2.62 -4.86
C ILE A 16 3.63 4.07 -4.63
N ALA A 17 3.62 4.55 -3.39
CA ALA A 17 4.11 5.89 -3.05
C ALA A 17 5.62 6.03 -3.31
N GLY A 18 6.44 5.07 -2.87
CA GLY A 18 7.89 5.14 -3.05
C GLY A 18 8.32 4.94 -4.49
N LEU A 19 7.65 4.04 -5.24
CA LEU A 19 7.89 3.89 -6.67
C LEU A 19 7.51 5.15 -7.46
N ALA A 20 6.38 5.79 -7.13
CA ALA A 20 5.97 7.06 -7.74
C ALA A 20 6.96 8.17 -7.40
N ALA A 21 7.44 8.23 -6.15
CA ALA A 21 8.44 9.19 -5.74
C ALA A 21 9.76 9.00 -6.51
N ALA A 22 10.26 7.77 -6.58
CA ALA A 22 11.49 7.45 -7.31
C ALA A 22 11.37 7.79 -8.80
N ALA A 23 10.26 7.41 -9.45
CA ALA A 23 10.02 7.71 -10.86
C ALA A 23 9.98 9.22 -11.13
N ALA A 24 9.30 10.00 -10.28
CA ALA A 24 9.21 11.45 -10.41
C ALA A 24 10.57 12.14 -10.20
N LEU A 25 11.37 11.67 -9.24
CA LEU A 25 12.71 12.21 -8.98
C LEU A 25 13.67 11.93 -10.15
N VAL A 26 13.65 10.71 -10.69
CA VAL A 26 14.43 10.33 -11.88
C VAL A 26 14.00 11.15 -13.09
N ALA A 27 12.69 11.33 -13.30
CA ALA A 27 12.17 12.17 -14.38
C ALA A 27 12.56 13.65 -14.23
N ALA A 28 12.77 14.13 -13.01
CA ALA A 28 13.30 15.45 -12.70
C ALA A 28 14.84 15.55 -12.81
N GLY A 29 15.51 14.48 -13.25
CA GLY A 29 16.97 14.45 -13.43
C GLY A 29 17.77 14.36 -12.13
N ARG A 30 17.14 13.95 -11.01
CA ARG A 30 17.82 13.77 -9.73
C ARG A 30 18.38 12.37 -9.57
N ASP A 31 19.51 12.27 -8.87
CA ASP A 31 20.09 10.99 -8.49
C ASP A 31 19.28 10.39 -7.33
N ALA A 32 18.41 9.44 -7.64
CA ALA A 32 17.53 8.80 -6.68
C ALA A 32 17.70 7.28 -6.65
N VAL A 33 17.61 6.70 -5.46
CA VAL A 33 17.58 5.25 -5.24
C VAL A 33 16.41 4.88 -4.34
N CYS A 34 15.70 3.80 -4.67
CA CYS A 34 14.62 3.23 -3.89
C CYS A 34 15.05 1.90 -3.25
N LEU A 35 15.03 1.84 -1.92
CA LEU A 35 15.40 0.65 -1.14
C LEU A 35 14.14 -0.05 -0.64
N GLU A 36 13.97 -1.32 -1.01
CA GLU A 36 12.84 -2.16 -0.58
C GLU A 36 13.31 -3.31 0.29
N ALA A 37 12.58 -3.56 1.37
CA ALA A 37 12.93 -4.61 2.33
C ALA A 37 12.63 -6.03 1.83
N ARG A 38 11.62 -6.17 0.96
CA ARG A 38 11.22 -7.44 0.34
C ARG A 38 11.98 -7.73 -0.97
N GLU A 39 11.86 -8.96 -1.43
CA GLU A 39 12.24 -9.42 -2.77
C GLU A 39 11.23 -9.02 -3.86
N ARG A 40 10.20 -8.23 -3.51
CA ARG A 40 9.14 -7.78 -4.42
C ARG A 40 8.74 -6.34 -4.18
N VAL A 41 8.25 -5.69 -5.22
CA VAL A 41 7.58 -4.39 -5.14
C VAL A 41 6.10 -4.50 -4.74
N GLY A 42 5.45 -3.35 -4.59
CA GLY A 42 4.00 -3.22 -4.45
C GLY A 42 3.53 -3.04 -3.02
N GLY A 43 4.28 -3.53 -2.03
CA GLY A 43 3.89 -3.44 -0.62
C GLY A 43 2.50 -4.07 -0.40
N ARG A 44 1.50 -3.22 -0.12
CA ARG A 44 0.08 -3.58 0.05
C ARG A 44 -0.71 -3.73 -1.27
N LEU A 45 -0.11 -3.44 -2.42
CA LEU A 45 -0.59 -3.90 -3.71
C LEU A 45 0.01 -5.30 -3.93
N HIS A 46 -0.74 -6.32 -3.52
CA HIS A 46 -0.31 -7.71 -3.60
C HIS A 46 -1.44 -8.57 -4.14
N SER A 47 -1.13 -9.38 -5.15
CA SER A 47 -2.09 -10.22 -5.85
C SER A 47 -1.52 -11.63 -6.00
N ALA A 48 -2.35 -12.64 -5.79
CA ALA A 48 -2.03 -14.03 -6.14
C ALA A 48 -2.37 -14.28 -7.61
N ALA A 49 -1.55 -15.07 -8.30
CA ALA A 49 -1.81 -15.45 -9.68
C ALA A 49 -3.06 -16.35 -9.78
N ALA A 50 -3.93 -16.11 -10.76
CA ALA A 50 -5.17 -16.88 -10.92
C ALA A 50 -5.46 -17.25 -12.39
N PRO A 51 -4.83 -18.30 -12.92
CA PRO A 51 -5.04 -18.72 -14.32
C PRO A 51 -6.43 -19.34 -14.57
N PRO A 52 -7.02 -19.23 -15.79
CA PRO A 52 -6.49 -18.53 -16.95
C PRO A 52 -6.81 -17.03 -16.93
N GLY A 53 -5.77 -16.20 -16.80
CA GLY A 53 -5.87 -14.74 -16.83
C GLY A 53 -6.31 -14.10 -15.51
N GLY A 54 -5.61 -13.06 -15.09
CA GLY A 54 -5.98 -12.24 -13.93
C GLY A 54 -5.23 -12.56 -12.63
N GLY A 55 -5.50 -11.73 -11.63
CA GLY A 55 -4.96 -11.83 -10.28
C GLY A 55 -6.05 -11.71 -9.23
N LEU A 56 -5.85 -12.38 -8.10
CA LEU A 56 -6.69 -12.27 -6.91
C LEU A 56 -5.99 -11.34 -5.92
N ASP A 57 -6.54 -10.14 -5.74
CA ASP A 57 -5.92 -9.13 -4.88
C ASP A 57 -6.02 -9.53 -3.40
N LEU A 58 -4.89 -9.86 -2.80
CA LEU A 58 -4.75 -10.13 -1.36
C LEU A 58 -4.57 -8.85 -0.54
N GLY A 59 -4.24 -7.75 -1.24
CA GLY A 59 -4.08 -6.40 -0.70
C GLY A 59 -5.21 -5.46 -1.13
N ALA A 60 -4.85 -4.25 -1.55
CA ALA A 60 -5.82 -3.31 -2.13
C ALA A 60 -6.40 -3.86 -3.44
N THR A 61 -7.68 -3.57 -3.70
CA THR A 61 -8.43 -4.13 -4.85
C THR A 61 -9.00 -3.05 -5.76
N TRP A 62 -9.46 -1.95 -5.17
CA TRP A 62 -10.27 -0.96 -5.86
C TRP A 62 -9.55 0.38 -6.01
N PHE A 63 -9.99 1.12 -7.02
CA PHE A 63 -9.89 2.57 -7.09
C PHE A 63 -11.22 3.15 -7.62
N TRP A 64 -11.47 4.43 -7.40
CA TRP A 64 -12.76 5.07 -7.71
C TRP A 64 -12.62 6.20 -8.74
N ASP A 65 -13.71 6.56 -9.43
CA ASP A 65 -13.69 7.60 -10.47
C ASP A 65 -13.25 8.99 -9.97
N GLY A 66 -13.43 9.27 -8.68
CA GLY A 66 -12.96 10.51 -8.04
C GLY A 66 -11.47 10.54 -7.70
N GLU A 67 -10.74 9.45 -7.95
CA GLU A 67 -9.32 9.30 -7.63
C GLU A 67 -8.46 9.54 -8.88
N ARG A 68 -8.15 10.82 -9.10
CA ARG A 68 -7.52 11.27 -10.35
C ARG A 68 -6.12 10.71 -10.55
N ARG A 69 -5.27 10.65 -9.51
CA ARG A 69 -3.85 10.26 -9.68
C ARG A 69 -3.72 8.80 -10.05
N VAL A 70 -4.48 7.92 -9.40
CA VAL A 70 -4.47 6.50 -9.76
C VAL A 70 -5.04 6.29 -11.16
N ALA A 71 -6.10 6.99 -11.55
CA ALA A 71 -6.65 6.92 -12.90
C ALA A 71 -5.65 7.38 -13.98
N GLU A 72 -4.96 8.51 -13.75
CA GLU A 72 -3.92 9.02 -14.65
C GLU A 72 -2.72 8.07 -14.74
N LEU A 73 -2.31 7.50 -13.61
CA LEU A 73 -1.20 6.55 -13.56
C LEU A 73 -1.53 5.25 -14.30
N VAL A 74 -2.75 4.73 -14.13
CA VAL A 74 -3.27 3.57 -14.88
C VAL A 74 -3.23 3.83 -16.38
N ALA A 75 -3.74 4.99 -16.82
CA ALA A 75 -3.77 5.36 -18.23
C ALA A 75 -2.36 5.51 -18.81
N ARG A 76 -1.46 6.18 -18.07
CA ARG A 76 -0.06 6.40 -18.47
C ARG A 76 0.72 5.09 -18.63
N LEU A 77 0.50 4.15 -17.72
CA LEU A 77 1.18 2.84 -17.72
C LEU A 77 0.51 1.81 -18.65
N GLY A 78 -0.65 2.14 -19.23
CA GLY A 78 -1.41 1.19 -20.06
C GLY A 78 -1.90 -0.04 -19.28
N VAL A 79 -2.25 0.13 -18.01
CA VAL A 79 -2.76 -0.97 -17.18
C VAL A 79 -4.24 -1.18 -17.46
N ASP A 80 -4.62 -2.38 -17.90
CA ASP A 80 -6.02 -2.73 -18.14
C ASP A 80 -6.85 -2.72 -16.86
N THR A 81 -8.05 -2.15 -16.94
CA THR A 81 -9.01 -2.09 -15.84
C THR A 81 -10.41 -2.52 -16.26
N PHE A 82 -11.24 -2.86 -15.29
CA PHE A 82 -12.64 -3.22 -15.49
C PHE A 82 -13.49 -2.77 -14.29
N GLU A 83 -14.80 -2.66 -14.49
CA GLU A 83 -15.74 -2.24 -13.45
C GLU A 83 -15.99 -3.37 -12.44
N GLN A 84 -16.12 -3.02 -11.16
CA GLN A 84 -16.59 -3.92 -10.12
C GLN A 84 -17.99 -4.43 -10.49
N HIS A 85 -18.20 -5.74 -10.35
CA HIS A 85 -19.52 -6.31 -10.54
C HIS A 85 -20.44 -5.91 -9.38
N LEU A 86 -21.59 -5.32 -9.71
CA LEU A 86 -22.59 -4.85 -8.74
C LEU A 86 -23.98 -5.46 -8.95
N ALA A 87 -24.21 -6.18 -10.05
CA ALA A 87 -25.55 -6.63 -10.40
C ALA A 87 -26.00 -7.80 -9.51
N GLY A 88 -27.24 -7.73 -9.03
CA GLY A 88 -27.83 -8.75 -8.16
C GLY A 88 -28.02 -8.25 -6.73
N ASP A 89 -28.40 -9.17 -5.86
CA ASP A 89 -28.85 -8.87 -4.50
C ASP A 89 -27.74 -9.11 -3.46
N THR A 90 -27.77 -8.32 -2.38
CA THR A 90 -26.91 -8.49 -1.20
C THR A 90 -27.53 -9.49 -0.22
N LEU A 91 -26.67 -10.29 0.43
CA LEU A 91 -27.05 -11.11 1.58
C LEU A 91 -26.69 -10.42 2.90
N VAL A 92 -27.61 -10.41 3.85
CA VAL A 92 -27.36 -9.91 5.21
C VAL A 92 -27.59 -11.01 6.22
N GLN A 93 -26.59 -11.27 7.07
CA GLN A 93 -26.70 -12.24 8.15
C GLN A 93 -26.66 -11.55 9.52
N ASP A 94 -27.73 -11.75 10.28
CA ASP A 94 -27.83 -11.34 11.68
C ASP A 94 -28.14 -12.55 12.58
N ALA A 95 -28.52 -12.31 13.84
CA ALA A 95 -28.82 -13.37 14.80
C ALA A 95 -30.04 -14.24 14.41
N THR A 96 -30.90 -13.76 13.51
CA THR A 96 -32.13 -14.46 13.08
C THR A 96 -31.92 -15.34 11.84
N GLY A 97 -30.83 -15.15 11.11
CA GLY A 97 -30.52 -15.92 9.91
C GLY A 97 -29.99 -15.06 8.76
N VAL A 98 -30.01 -15.63 7.55
CA VAL A 98 -29.59 -14.96 6.32
C VAL A 98 -30.82 -14.41 5.61
N ARG A 99 -30.77 -13.14 5.20
CA ARG A 99 -31.81 -12.46 4.44
C ARG A 99 -31.23 -11.94 3.14
N ARG A 100 -31.94 -12.14 2.03
CA ARG A 100 -31.62 -11.54 0.73
C ARG A 100 -32.31 -10.19 0.63
N LEU A 101 -31.56 -9.14 0.32
CA LEU A 101 -32.06 -7.78 0.14
C LEU A 101 -31.87 -7.35 -1.32
N PRO A 102 -32.89 -6.74 -1.96
CA PRO A 102 -32.79 -6.31 -3.35
C PRO A 102 -31.64 -5.33 -3.59
N GLY A 103 -30.84 -5.60 -4.62
CA GLY A 103 -29.70 -4.78 -5.04
C GLY A 103 -28.44 -4.97 -4.20
N ASN A 104 -27.31 -4.47 -4.72
CA ASN A 104 -26.05 -4.43 -3.98
C ASN A 104 -26.01 -3.20 -3.06
N LEU A 105 -26.06 -3.44 -1.75
CA LEU A 105 -26.19 -2.39 -0.73
C LEU A 105 -24.88 -2.03 -0.02
N ILE A 106 -23.81 -2.79 -0.26
CA ILE A 106 -22.52 -2.60 0.46
C ILE A 106 -21.41 -2.12 -0.48
N ASP A 107 -21.53 -2.35 -1.78
CA ASP A 107 -20.57 -1.89 -2.76
C ASP A 107 -21.04 -0.60 -3.46
N ALA A 108 -20.05 0.22 -3.81
CA ALA A 108 -20.23 1.36 -4.69
C ALA A 108 -19.52 1.10 -6.04
N PRO A 109 -19.88 1.82 -7.12
CA PRO A 109 -19.13 1.79 -8.37
C PRO A 109 -17.64 2.06 -8.14
N ALA A 110 -16.82 1.09 -8.56
CA ALA A 110 -15.38 1.11 -8.43
C ALA A 110 -14.77 0.39 -9.63
N ARG A 111 -13.47 0.60 -9.83
CA ARG A 111 -12.69 -0.10 -10.84
C ARG A 111 -11.65 -1.00 -10.20
N ARG A 112 -11.30 -2.05 -10.94
CA ARG A 112 -10.28 -3.03 -10.59
C ARG A 112 -9.28 -3.18 -11.72
N PHE A 113 -8.13 -3.74 -11.40
CA PHE A 113 -7.04 -3.98 -12.34
C PHE A 113 -7.16 -5.39 -12.91
N THR A 114 -7.25 -5.54 -14.24
CA THR A 114 -7.48 -6.84 -14.88
C THR A 114 -6.46 -7.89 -14.48
N PRO A 115 -5.14 -7.60 -14.44
CA PRO A 115 -4.13 -8.59 -14.03
C PRO A 115 -3.90 -8.65 -12.51
N GLY A 116 -4.59 -7.82 -11.71
CA GLY A 116 -4.35 -7.61 -10.28
C GLY A 116 -3.69 -6.26 -9.97
N ALA A 117 -3.97 -5.71 -8.80
CA ALA A 117 -3.54 -4.38 -8.35
C ALA A 117 -2.03 -4.24 -8.20
N ASP A 118 -1.31 -5.34 -7.94
CA ASP A 118 0.16 -5.35 -7.90
C ASP A 118 0.80 -4.95 -9.24
N THR A 119 0.07 -5.11 -10.35
CA THR A 119 0.51 -4.72 -11.70
C THR A 119 0.84 -3.24 -11.80
N LEU A 120 0.13 -2.37 -11.09
CA LEU A 120 0.41 -0.94 -11.09
C LEU A 120 1.82 -0.65 -10.55
N ALA A 121 2.22 -1.33 -9.48
CA ALA A 121 3.55 -1.20 -8.91
C ALA A 121 4.62 -1.85 -9.80
N ARG A 122 4.34 -3.03 -10.37
CA ARG A 122 5.29 -3.69 -11.29
C ARG A 122 5.56 -2.87 -12.55
N ALA A 123 4.51 -2.29 -13.15
CA ALA A 123 4.63 -1.45 -14.34
C ALA A 123 5.47 -0.20 -14.04
N LEU A 124 5.23 0.46 -12.90
CA LEU A 124 6.03 1.61 -12.49
C LEU A 124 7.48 1.26 -12.18
N ALA A 125 7.72 0.13 -11.51
CA ALA A 125 9.06 -0.38 -11.25
C ALA A 125 9.83 -0.69 -12.56
N ALA A 126 9.14 -1.16 -13.60
CA ALA A 126 9.74 -1.47 -14.90
C ALA A 126 10.18 -0.22 -15.69
N GLU A 127 9.65 0.96 -15.38
CA GLU A 127 10.11 2.22 -15.99
C GLU A 127 11.39 2.78 -15.35
N LEU A 128 11.73 2.31 -14.14
CA LEU A 128 12.91 2.79 -13.43
C LEU A 128 14.19 2.26 -14.07
N PRO A 129 15.26 3.08 -14.17
CA PRO A 129 16.59 2.59 -14.54
C PRO A 129 17.05 1.47 -13.60
N THR A 130 17.87 0.55 -14.13
CA THR A 130 18.23 -0.72 -13.47
C THR A 130 18.79 -0.56 -12.05
N ASP A 131 19.56 0.50 -11.77
CA ASP A 131 20.23 0.68 -10.47
C ASP A 131 19.42 1.49 -9.45
N VAL A 132 18.26 2.03 -9.86
CA VAL A 132 17.41 2.87 -9.01
C VAL A 132 16.67 2.02 -7.98
N LEU A 133 16.09 0.89 -8.37
CA LEU A 133 15.34 0.03 -7.46
C LEU A 133 16.23 -1.10 -6.91
N ARG A 134 16.41 -1.13 -5.59
CA ARG A 134 17.22 -2.15 -4.91
C ARG A 134 16.35 -2.93 -3.91
N LEU A 135 16.00 -4.17 -4.29
CA LEU A 135 15.24 -5.12 -3.47
C LEU A 135 16.16 -5.79 -2.43
N ASP A 136 15.55 -6.41 -1.41
CA ASP A 136 16.25 -7.05 -0.28
C ASP A 136 17.25 -6.13 0.46
N ARG A 137 16.91 -4.83 0.52
CA ARG A 137 17.68 -3.78 1.21
C ARG A 137 16.86 -3.15 2.33
N PRO A 138 16.56 -3.90 3.42
CA PRO A 138 15.89 -3.30 4.57
C PRO A 138 16.77 -2.20 5.17
N VAL A 139 16.20 -1.00 5.25
CA VAL A 139 16.79 0.13 5.98
C VAL A 139 16.63 -0.12 7.47
N THR A 140 17.72 0.02 8.21
CA THR A 140 17.79 -0.25 9.66
C THR A 140 18.04 1.02 10.48
N ALA A 141 18.62 2.06 9.89
CA ALA A 141 18.81 3.35 10.55
C ALA A 141 18.86 4.50 9.55
N ILE A 142 18.41 5.68 9.98
CA ILE A 142 18.54 6.95 9.27
C ILE A 142 19.02 8.01 10.27
N HIS A 143 20.24 8.52 10.09
CA HIS A 143 20.85 9.50 10.98
C HIS A 143 21.32 10.73 10.22
N ARG A 144 21.49 11.86 10.90
CA ARG A 144 22.20 13.00 10.30
C ARG A 144 23.67 12.69 10.14
N SER A 145 24.23 12.99 8.96
CA SER A 145 25.66 12.85 8.73
C SER A 145 26.42 14.02 9.32
N ALA A 146 27.62 13.77 9.85
CA ALA A 146 28.52 14.82 10.34
C ALA A 146 28.97 15.78 9.21
N THR A 147 28.95 15.32 7.96
CA THR A 147 29.33 16.12 6.77
C THR A 147 28.15 16.80 6.09
N GLY A 148 26.96 16.75 6.69
CA GLY A 148 25.71 17.23 6.08
C GLY A 148 24.95 16.15 5.32
N GLY A 149 23.64 16.32 5.18
CA GLY A 149 22.75 15.29 4.65
C GLY A 149 22.36 14.24 5.70
N LEU A 150 21.97 13.06 5.21
CA LEU A 150 21.52 11.91 5.99
C LEU A 150 22.32 10.66 5.60
N GLU A 151 22.54 9.79 6.58
CA GLU A 151 23.11 8.45 6.40
C GLU A 151 21.99 7.43 6.48
N VAL A 152 21.81 6.63 5.43
CA VAL A 152 20.81 5.57 5.35
C VAL A 152 21.53 4.23 5.45
N HIS A 153 21.33 3.55 6.57
CA HIS A 153 21.98 2.29 6.87
C HIS A 153 21.10 1.12 6.44
N THR A 154 21.70 0.17 5.74
CA THR A 154 21.16 -1.18 5.55
C THR A 154 22.03 -2.17 6.33
N ARG A 155 21.68 -3.46 6.29
CA ARG A 155 22.48 -4.51 6.95
C ARG A 155 23.97 -4.50 6.53
N ASN A 156 24.25 -4.19 5.27
CA ASN A 156 25.60 -4.38 4.68
C ASN A 156 26.15 -3.11 3.98
N SER A 157 25.44 -1.98 4.05
CA SER A 157 25.87 -0.75 3.38
C SER A 157 25.37 0.50 4.10
N VAL A 158 26.07 1.61 3.88
CA VAL A 158 25.63 2.94 4.28
C VAL A 158 25.59 3.79 3.02
N LEU A 159 24.45 4.41 2.78
CA LEU A 159 24.24 5.36 1.68
C LEU A 159 24.20 6.76 2.28
N HIS A 160 24.70 7.74 1.55
CA HIS A 160 24.59 9.15 1.90
C HIS A 160 23.54 9.81 1.01
N ALA A 161 22.64 10.60 1.60
CA ALA A 161 21.55 11.23 0.89
C ALA A 161 21.39 12.69 1.31
N GLU A 162 21.06 13.58 0.39
CA GLU A 162 20.68 14.95 0.77
C GLU A 162 19.29 14.97 1.43
N HIS A 163 18.37 14.19 0.86
CA HIS A 163 17.03 13.96 1.38
C HIS A 163 16.69 12.47 1.45
N VAL A 164 15.78 12.13 2.37
CA VAL A 164 15.20 10.80 2.47
C VAL A 164 13.68 10.89 2.43
N ILE A 165 13.05 10.10 1.56
CA ILE A 165 11.60 9.93 1.54
C ILE A 165 11.26 8.59 2.18
N VAL A 166 10.61 8.61 3.34
CA VAL A 166 10.15 7.41 4.04
C VAL A 166 8.77 7.05 3.53
N ALA A 167 8.71 6.11 2.59
CA ALA A 167 7.49 5.64 1.91
C ALA A 167 6.92 4.34 2.50
N VAL A 168 7.04 4.20 3.82
CA VAL A 168 6.46 3.11 4.62
C VAL A 168 5.57 3.69 5.73
N PRO A 169 4.62 2.91 6.30
CA PRO A 169 3.74 3.42 7.36
C PRO A 169 4.54 3.98 8.55
N PRO A 170 4.16 5.12 9.14
CA PRO A 170 4.93 5.76 10.22
C PRO A 170 5.21 4.83 11.41
N ALA A 171 4.20 4.07 11.86
CA ALA A 171 4.38 3.13 12.96
C ALA A 171 5.37 2.00 12.62
N LEU A 172 5.38 1.54 11.36
CA LEU A 172 6.35 0.54 10.88
C LEU A 172 7.76 1.15 10.83
N ALA A 173 7.91 2.38 10.32
CA ALA A 173 9.19 3.08 10.27
C ALA A 173 9.82 3.15 11.67
N LEU A 174 9.06 3.62 12.67
CA LEU A 174 9.53 3.75 14.05
C LEU A 174 9.77 2.40 14.76
N ALA A 175 9.26 1.29 14.21
CA ALA A 175 9.49 -0.06 14.73
C ALA A 175 10.70 -0.76 14.09
N ARG A 176 11.17 -0.29 12.92
CA ARG A 176 12.19 -0.98 12.12
C ARG A 176 13.44 -0.15 11.83
N ILE A 177 13.30 1.17 11.85
CA ILE A 177 14.36 2.11 11.51
C ILE A 177 14.71 2.90 12.77
N ASP A 178 15.98 2.87 13.14
CA ASP A 178 16.51 3.76 14.15
C ASP A 178 16.69 5.18 13.58
N PHE A 179 16.08 6.17 14.21
CA PHE A 179 16.22 7.58 13.86
C PHE A 179 17.04 8.36 14.92
N GLY A 180 17.63 7.65 15.88
CA GLY A 180 18.28 8.24 17.05
C GLY A 180 17.31 9.07 17.90
N SER A 181 17.87 10.10 18.55
CA SER A 181 17.11 11.05 19.39
C SER A 181 16.72 12.34 18.67
N GLU A 182 16.92 12.41 17.35
CA GLU A 182 16.81 13.65 16.57
C GLU A 182 15.38 13.96 16.10
N LEU A 183 14.47 12.97 16.11
CA LEU A 183 13.06 13.22 15.81
C LEU A 183 12.35 13.92 16.97
N PRO A 184 11.50 14.94 16.71
CA PRO A 184 10.67 15.56 17.74
C PRO A 184 9.82 14.53 18.48
N ALA A 185 9.80 14.60 19.82
CA ALA A 185 9.09 13.62 20.66
C ALA A 185 7.60 13.51 20.33
N GLU A 186 6.97 14.61 19.89
CA GLU A 186 5.57 14.61 19.45
C GLU A 186 5.37 13.82 18.16
N LEU A 187 6.24 14.01 17.17
CA LEU A 187 6.22 13.22 15.93
C LEU A 187 6.43 11.73 16.21
N VAL A 188 7.34 11.38 17.12
CA VAL A 188 7.56 9.98 17.53
C VAL A 188 6.31 9.37 18.17
N ARG A 189 5.64 10.11 19.08
CA ARG A 189 4.38 9.65 19.69
C ARG A 189 3.28 9.49 18.66
N LEU A 190 3.12 10.48 17.78
CA LEU A 190 2.15 10.43 16.68
C LEU A 190 2.40 9.20 15.81
N ALA A 191 3.63 9.04 15.29
CA ALA A 191 4.00 7.94 14.40
C ALA A 191 3.76 6.56 15.03
N ARG A 192 4.10 6.37 16.31
CA ARG A 192 3.86 5.11 17.03
C ARG A 192 2.37 4.82 17.26
N SER A 193 1.52 5.83 17.29
CA SER A 193 0.08 5.70 17.51
C SER A 193 -0.72 5.63 16.22
N THR A 194 -0.19 6.13 15.10
CA THR A 194 -0.87 6.10 13.80
C THR A 194 -1.09 4.66 13.34
N PRO A 195 -2.35 4.25 13.07
CA PRO A 195 -2.65 2.93 12.53
C PRO A 195 -1.95 2.66 11.20
N VAL A 196 -1.81 1.38 10.87
CA VAL A 196 -1.44 0.98 9.50
C VAL A 196 -2.70 0.57 8.79
N TRP A 197 -3.00 1.17 7.63
CA TRP A 197 -4.14 0.75 6.83
C TRP A 197 -4.04 -0.74 6.47
N MET A 198 -5.11 -1.49 6.74
CA MET A 198 -5.19 -2.97 6.69
C MET A 198 -4.25 -3.72 7.64
N GLY A 199 -3.46 -3.06 8.48
CA GLY A 199 -2.41 -3.71 9.27
C GLY A 199 -2.91 -4.67 10.34
N ALA A 200 -4.18 -4.58 10.77
CA ALA A 200 -4.78 -5.46 11.76
C ALA A 200 -5.88 -6.37 11.19
N VAL A 201 -5.86 -6.58 9.87
CA VAL A 201 -6.91 -7.29 9.13
C VAL A 201 -6.32 -8.49 8.40
N ALA A 202 -7.08 -9.58 8.36
CA ALA A 202 -6.84 -10.67 7.43
C ALA A 202 -7.82 -10.55 6.25
N LYS A 203 -7.29 -10.60 5.03
CA LYS A 203 -8.11 -10.67 3.82
C LYS A 203 -8.18 -12.11 3.35
N VAL A 204 -9.39 -12.58 3.08
CA VAL A 204 -9.64 -13.94 2.63
C VAL A 204 -10.21 -13.91 1.23
N VAL A 205 -9.65 -14.71 0.32
CA VAL A 205 -10.15 -14.84 -1.06
C VAL A 205 -10.41 -16.31 -1.37
N ALA A 206 -11.66 -16.63 -1.66
CA ALA A 206 -12.13 -17.96 -2.04
C ALA A 206 -12.38 -18.00 -3.56
N ARG A 207 -11.61 -18.81 -4.29
CA ARG A 207 -11.76 -19.00 -5.73
C ARG A 207 -12.62 -20.21 -6.03
N TYR A 208 -13.41 -20.14 -7.10
CA TYR A 208 -14.30 -21.20 -7.56
C TYR A 208 -14.15 -21.45 -9.06
N PRO A 209 -14.67 -22.59 -9.58
CA PRO A 209 -14.65 -22.87 -11.01
C PRO A 209 -15.54 -21.90 -11.82
N VAL A 210 -16.65 -21.45 -11.22
CA VAL A 210 -17.66 -20.55 -11.80
C VAL A 210 -18.24 -19.63 -10.72
N ALA A 211 -18.72 -18.46 -11.11
CA ALA A 211 -19.35 -17.48 -10.21
C ALA A 211 -20.83 -17.82 -9.99
N PHE A 212 -21.11 -19.00 -9.41
CA PHE A 212 -22.46 -19.57 -9.27
C PHE A 212 -23.45 -18.64 -8.56
N TRP A 213 -22.99 -17.78 -7.66
CA TRP A 213 -23.84 -16.79 -6.99
C TRP A 213 -24.49 -15.81 -7.97
N ARG A 214 -23.82 -15.48 -9.09
CA ARG A 214 -24.38 -14.61 -10.13
C ARG A 214 -25.56 -15.27 -10.84
N ASP A 215 -25.51 -16.59 -11.05
CA ASP A 215 -26.60 -17.36 -11.67
C ASP A 215 -27.84 -17.41 -10.76
N GLU A 216 -27.65 -17.26 -9.44
CA GLU A 216 -28.73 -17.13 -8.46
C GLU A 216 -29.23 -15.68 -8.30
N GLY A 217 -28.72 -14.74 -9.10
CA GLY A 217 -29.06 -13.32 -9.04
C GLY A 217 -28.48 -12.60 -7.82
N LEU A 218 -27.41 -13.11 -7.22
CA LEU A 218 -26.70 -12.46 -6.13
C LEU A 218 -25.51 -11.67 -6.67
N ALA A 219 -25.24 -10.53 -6.05
CA ALA A 219 -24.11 -9.67 -6.42
C ALA A 219 -22.74 -10.20 -5.95
N GLY A 220 -22.71 -11.32 -5.23
CA GLY A 220 -21.53 -11.76 -4.47
C GLY A 220 -21.22 -10.87 -3.26
N ALA A 221 -22.17 -10.02 -2.88
CA ALA A 221 -22.06 -9.05 -1.79
C ALA A 221 -22.77 -9.57 -0.53
N ALA A 222 -22.11 -9.53 0.62
CA ALA A 222 -22.73 -9.89 1.88
C ALA A 222 -22.19 -9.11 3.09
N ALA A 223 -23.08 -8.78 4.04
CA ALA A 223 -22.74 -8.26 5.36
C ALA A 223 -23.17 -9.27 6.43
N SER A 224 -22.24 -9.69 7.29
CA SER A 224 -22.49 -10.71 8.30
C SER A 224 -22.05 -10.28 9.70
N ARG A 225 -22.88 -10.61 10.69
CA ARG A 225 -22.55 -10.54 12.12
C ARG A 225 -22.22 -11.91 12.72
N SER A 226 -22.12 -12.96 11.89
CA SER A 226 -21.87 -14.34 12.31
C SER A 226 -20.78 -14.99 11.46
N GLY A 227 -19.72 -15.46 12.13
CA GLY A 227 -18.52 -15.99 11.50
C GLY A 227 -17.38 -14.98 11.39
N PRO A 228 -16.24 -15.40 10.83
CA PRO A 228 -15.03 -14.59 10.76
C PRO A 228 -15.12 -13.39 9.82
N LEU A 229 -15.85 -13.49 8.71
CA LEU A 229 -15.92 -12.45 7.67
C LEU A 229 -17.09 -11.50 7.94
N GLN A 230 -16.84 -10.19 8.01
CA GLN A 230 -17.88 -9.20 8.29
C GLN A 230 -18.51 -8.63 7.02
N GLU A 231 -17.68 -8.35 6.02
CA GLU A 231 -18.08 -7.86 4.70
C GLU A 231 -17.44 -8.77 3.65
N LEU A 232 -18.24 -9.12 2.64
CA LEU A 232 -17.85 -10.02 1.56
C LEU A 232 -18.28 -9.43 0.22
N HIS A 233 -17.47 -9.62 -0.81
CA HIS A 233 -17.65 -9.00 -2.11
C HIS A 233 -17.24 -9.94 -3.24
N ASP A 234 -17.77 -9.69 -4.44
CA ASP A 234 -17.38 -10.38 -5.66
C ASP A 234 -15.97 -9.92 -6.12
N MET A 235 -15.02 -10.85 -6.20
CA MET A 235 -13.67 -10.62 -6.75
C MET A 235 -13.52 -11.18 -8.18
N SER A 236 -14.59 -11.61 -8.83
CA SER A 236 -14.47 -12.23 -10.14
C SER A 236 -14.01 -11.24 -11.20
N GLY A 237 -13.21 -11.72 -12.14
CA GLY A 237 -12.73 -10.92 -13.26
C GLY A 237 -13.78 -10.71 -14.36
N PRO A 238 -13.40 -10.07 -15.48
CA PRO A 238 -14.26 -9.89 -16.64
C PRO A 238 -14.89 -11.21 -17.10
N GLY A 239 -16.20 -11.20 -17.38
CA GLY A 239 -16.93 -12.42 -17.74
C GLY A 239 -17.09 -13.44 -16.59
N GLY A 240 -16.80 -13.05 -15.34
CA GLY A 240 -16.91 -13.91 -14.16
C GLY A 240 -15.71 -14.86 -13.99
N ARG A 241 -14.57 -14.57 -14.62
CA ARG A 241 -13.35 -15.41 -14.56
C ARG A 241 -12.10 -14.58 -14.22
N PRO A 242 -11.24 -15.02 -13.28
CA PRO A 242 -11.49 -16.12 -12.33
C PRO A 242 -12.75 -15.81 -11.50
N ALA A 243 -13.47 -16.83 -11.04
CA ALA A 243 -14.61 -16.63 -10.15
C ALA A 243 -14.10 -16.62 -8.71
N ALA A 244 -14.38 -15.56 -7.97
CA ALA A 244 -13.92 -15.47 -6.59
C ALA A 244 -14.81 -14.59 -5.73
N LEU A 245 -14.90 -14.92 -4.45
CA LEU A 245 -15.42 -14.08 -3.38
C LEU A 245 -14.27 -13.70 -2.48
N PHE A 246 -14.32 -12.50 -1.90
CA PHE A 246 -13.40 -12.14 -0.84
C PHE A 246 -14.10 -11.49 0.32
N GLY A 247 -13.46 -11.48 1.48
CA GLY A 247 -13.94 -10.75 2.64
C GLY A 247 -12.84 -10.44 3.63
N PHE A 248 -13.20 -9.67 4.66
CA PHE A 248 -12.28 -9.22 5.70
C PHE A 248 -12.62 -9.84 7.05
N ALA A 249 -11.59 -10.28 7.77
CA ALA A 249 -11.65 -10.72 9.15
C ALA A 249 -10.70 -9.88 10.01
N ALA A 250 -11.02 -9.74 11.30
CA ALA A 250 -10.03 -9.27 12.27
C ALA A 250 -8.85 -10.25 12.30
N ALA A 251 -7.61 -9.76 12.26
CA ALA A 251 -6.44 -10.63 12.21
C ALA A 251 -6.36 -11.61 13.41
N GLN A 252 -6.86 -11.20 14.57
CA GLN A 252 -6.91 -12.03 15.79
C GLN A 252 -7.85 -13.24 15.67
N ALA A 253 -8.75 -13.25 14.67
CA ALA A 253 -9.60 -14.39 14.39
C ALA A 253 -8.83 -15.52 13.66
N VAL A 254 -7.67 -15.22 13.07
CA VAL A 254 -6.86 -16.21 12.34
C VAL A 254 -6.20 -17.16 13.33
N GLY A 255 -6.53 -18.44 13.21
CA GLY A 255 -6.07 -19.53 14.08
C GLY A 255 -6.34 -20.89 13.44
N PRO A 256 -6.13 -22.01 14.17
CA PRO A 256 -6.15 -23.36 13.61
C PRO A 256 -7.42 -23.73 12.81
N ASP A 257 -8.60 -23.26 13.24
CA ASP A 257 -9.88 -23.62 12.61
C ASP A 257 -10.46 -22.51 11.71
N PHE A 258 -9.67 -21.47 11.42
CA PHE A 258 -10.16 -20.27 10.73
C PHE A 258 -10.68 -20.56 9.33
N GLU A 259 -9.94 -21.33 8.52
CA GLU A 259 -10.36 -21.68 7.16
C GLU A 259 -11.64 -22.52 7.12
N GLN A 260 -11.81 -23.43 8.07
CA GLN A 260 -13.05 -24.21 8.22
C GLN A 260 -14.23 -23.30 8.63
N ALA A 261 -14.00 -22.35 9.53
CA ALA A 261 -15.01 -21.37 9.92
C ALA A 261 -15.41 -20.46 8.74
N VAL A 262 -14.44 -20.06 7.91
CA VAL A 262 -14.68 -19.30 6.67
C VAL A 262 -15.54 -20.10 5.70
N THR A 263 -15.13 -21.31 5.32
CA THR A 263 -15.87 -22.13 4.33
C THR A 263 -17.28 -22.48 4.82
N THR A 264 -17.43 -22.76 6.11
CA THR A 264 -18.74 -22.93 6.74
C THR A 264 -19.59 -21.66 6.64
N GLN A 265 -19.01 -20.49 6.86
CA GLN A 265 -19.72 -19.22 6.71
C GLN A 265 -20.12 -18.97 5.25
N LEU A 266 -19.22 -19.18 4.30
CA LEU A 266 -19.48 -19.03 2.87
C LEU A 266 -20.64 -19.94 2.44
N ALA A 267 -20.65 -21.20 2.89
CA ALA A 267 -21.72 -22.15 2.62
C ALA A 267 -23.09 -21.70 3.16
N ARG A 268 -23.12 -21.09 4.36
CA ARG A 268 -24.36 -20.54 4.93
C ARG A 268 -24.89 -19.35 4.14
N LEU A 269 -24.00 -18.52 3.60
CA LEU A 269 -24.39 -17.32 2.85
C LEU A 269 -24.77 -17.67 1.41
N PHE A 270 -23.86 -18.29 0.67
CA PHE A 270 -23.97 -18.48 -0.79
C PHE A 270 -24.38 -19.90 -1.19
N GLY A 271 -24.73 -20.76 -0.24
CA GLY A 271 -25.17 -22.13 -0.48
C GLY A 271 -24.04 -23.16 -0.53
N PRO A 272 -24.36 -24.46 -0.64
CA PRO A 272 -23.40 -25.56 -0.44
C PRO A 272 -22.16 -25.51 -1.34
N ALA A 273 -22.28 -25.01 -2.58
CA ALA A 273 -21.14 -24.87 -3.50
C ALA A 273 -20.04 -23.95 -2.95
N ALA A 274 -20.38 -23.00 -2.07
CA ALA A 274 -19.43 -22.10 -1.45
C ALA A 274 -18.61 -22.75 -0.31
N ALA A 275 -18.91 -23.99 0.06
CA ALA A 275 -18.13 -24.75 1.05
C ALA A 275 -16.80 -25.26 0.48
N GLU A 276 -16.69 -25.38 -0.85
CA GLU A 276 -15.60 -26.07 -1.55
C GLU A 276 -14.90 -25.16 -2.56
N PRO A 277 -14.15 -24.13 -2.11
CA PRO A 277 -13.33 -23.33 -3.02
C PRO A 277 -12.18 -24.17 -3.63
N GLU A 278 -11.84 -23.90 -4.89
CA GLU A 278 -10.63 -24.48 -5.53
C GLU A 278 -9.37 -24.07 -4.79
N THR A 279 -9.33 -22.81 -4.34
CA THR A 279 -8.25 -22.26 -3.53
C THR A 279 -8.82 -21.26 -2.53
N LEU A 280 -8.33 -21.31 -1.30
CA LEU A 280 -8.63 -20.33 -0.25
C LEU A 280 -7.33 -19.64 0.14
N HIS A 281 -7.20 -18.35 -0.18
CA HIS A 281 -6.08 -17.54 0.25
C HIS A 281 -6.45 -16.80 1.53
N VAL A 282 -5.61 -16.90 2.56
CA VAL A 282 -5.70 -16.10 3.78
C VAL A 282 -4.45 -15.25 3.89
N GLN A 283 -4.58 -13.94 3.67
CA GLN A 283 -3.52 -12.98 3.87
C GLN A 283 -3.75 -12.24 5.19
N ASP A 284 -3.08 -12.68 6.25
CA ASP A 284 -2.99 -11.93 7.50
C ASP A 284 -1.95 -10.83 7.37
N TRP A 285 -2.39 -9.58 7.26
CA TRP A 285 -1.50 -8.44 7.15
C TRP A 285 -0.83 -8.05 8.47
N SER A 286 -1.29 -8.58 9.61
CA SER A 286 -0.72 -8.29 10.92
C SER A 286 0.57 -9.06 11.21
N SER A 287 0.76 -10.20 10.54
CA SER A 287 2.00 -10.99 10.61
C SER A 287 3.03 -10.60 9.54
N GLU A 288 2.65 -9.76 8.56
CA GLU A 288 3.54 -9.23 7.53
C GLU A 288 4.56 -8.25 8.13
N GLN A 289 5.78 -8.73 8.38
CA GLN A 289 6.83 -8.00 9.11
C GLN A 289 7.25 -6.64 8.51
N TRP A 290 7.02 -6.47 7.21
CA TRP A 290 7.35 -5.26 6.42
C TRP A 290 6.08 -4.48 6.01
N THR A 291 4.95 -4.77 6.66
CA THR A 291 3.71 -3.98 6.56
C THR A 291 3.29 -3.51 7.95
N ALA A 292 3.20 -4.44 8.90
CA ALA A 292 2.67 -4.19 10.24
C ALA A 292 3.78 -4.11 11.30
N PRO A 293 3.76 -3.11 12.19
CA PRO A 293 4.61 -3.10 13.37
C PRO A 293 4.11 -4.12 14.42
N PRO A 294 4.98 -4.56 15.35
CA PRO A 294 4.54 -5.35 16.50
C PRO A 294 3.40 -4.68 17.27
N GLY A 295 2.31 -5.41 17.51
CA GLY A 295 1.16 -4.89 18.24
C GLY A 295 0.23 -3.95 17.44
N VAL A 296 0.30 -4.00 16.10
CA VAL A 296 -0.55 -3.22 15.17
C VAL A 296 -2.05 -3.25 15.51
N HIS A 297 -2.56 -4.35 16.09
CA HIS A 297 -3.95 -4.49 16.51
C HIS A 297 -4.40 -3.49 17.60
N ARG A 298 -3.45 -2.84 18.28
CA ARG A 298 -3.74 -1.79 19.27
C ARG A 298 -3.85 -0.40 18.64
N LEU A 299 -3.48 -0.26 17.37
CA LEU A 299 -3.48 1.01 16.65
C LEU A 299 -4.80 1.12 15.88
N ALA A 300 -5.78 1.84 16.46
CA ALA A 300 -7.13 1.95 15.91
C ALA A 300 -7.63 3.40 15.75
N ASP A 301 -6.82 4.40 16.09
CA ASP A 301 -7.20 5.81 15.93
C ASP A 301 -6.88 6.31 14.52
N TYR A 302 -7.80 6.03 13.59
CA TYR A 302 -7.67 6.46 12.19
C TYR A 302 -7.85 7.98 11.99
N SER A 303 -8.24 8.74 13.03
CA SER A 303 -8.27 10.20 12.96
C SER A 303 -6.87 10.83 12.83
N LEU A 304 -5.82 10.05 13.13
CA LEU A 304 -4.43 10.46 13.00
C LEU A 304 -3.93 10.46 11.55
N PHE A 305 -4.71 9.93 10.60
CA PHE A 305 -4.33 9.95 9.18
C PHE A 305 -4.27 11.38 8.67
N GLY A 306 -3.21 11.69 7.92
CA GLY A 306 -3.02 13.02 7.34
C GLY A 306 -2.64 14.12 8.33
N HIS A 307 -2.34 13.77 9.59
CA HIS A 307 -2.03 14.74 10.64
C HIS A 307 -1.00 15.80 10.18
N PRO A 308 -1.16 17.10 10.51
CA PRO A 308 -0.31 18.19 9.99
C PRO A 308 1.20 18.02 10.19
N LEU A 309 1.61 17.34 11.27
CA LEU A 309 3.03 17.04 11.49
C LEU A 309 3.66 16.15 10.41
N TYR A 310 2.88 15.31 9.71
CA TYR A 310 3.38 14.54 8.58
C TYR A 310 3.60 15.39 7.32
N GLN A 311 3.03 16.59 7.27
CA GLN A 311 3.23 17.55 6.17
C GLN A 311 4.55 18.32 6.32
N GLN A 312 5.20 18.24 7.48
CA GLN A 312 6.44 18.95 7.78
C GLN A 312 7.63 18.00 7.66
N PRO A 313 8.73 18.42 7.01
CA PRO A 313 9.93 17.61 6.93
C PRO A 313 10.65 17.56 8.30
N ALA A 314 11.18 16.39 8.64
CA ALA A 314 11.94 16.14 9.86
C ALA A 314 13.46 16.17 9.59
N LEU A 315 14.26 15.96 10.66
CA LEU A 315 15.73 15.96 10.61
C LEU A 315 16.31 17.22 9.94
N GLY A 316 15.71 18.38 10.23
CA GLY A 316 16.05 19.68 9.69
C GLY A 316 15.82 19.79 8.19
N GLY A 317 14.61 19.46 7.74
CA GLY A 317 14.17 19.66 6.36
C GLY A 317 14.53 18.52 5.39
N ARG A 318 15.13 17.43 5.88
CA ARG A 318 15.75 16.41 5.02
C ARG A 318 15.00 15.10 4.95
N LEU A 319 14.16 14.80 5.95
CA LEU A 319 13.33 13.60 5.97
C LEU A 319 11.89 13.95 5.66
N HIS A 320 11.31 13.29 4.66
CA HIS A 320 9.93 13.49 4.22
C HIS A 320 9.14 12.19 4.38
N TRP A 321 7.89 12.27 4.83
CA TRP A 321 7.00 11.11 4.91
C TRP A 321 6.25 10.94 3.58
N ALA A 322 6.02 9.69 3.13
CA ALA A 322 5.29 9.42 1.89
C ALA A 322 4.53 8.08 1.95
N SER A 323 3.59 7.95 2.88
CA SER A 323 2.68 6.80 2.94
C SER A 323 1.23 7.25 2.90
N THR A 324 0.30 6.37 2.55
CA THR A 324 -1.13 6.72 2.50
C THR A 324 -1.66 7.25 3.85
N GLU A 325 -1.12 6.77 4.97
CA GLU A 325 -1.40 7.26 6.34
C GLU A 325 -1.03 8.73 6.54
N THR A 326 -0.13 9.26 5.72
CA THR A 326 0.37 10.64 5.83
C THR A 326 -0.33 11.60 4.89
N ALA A 327 -1.24 11.10 4.04
CA ALA A 327 -2.02 11.91 3.12
C ALA A 327 -3.17 12.59 3.86
N ASP A 328 -3.38 13.88 3.62
CA ASP A 328 -4.53 14.65 4.14
C ASP A 328 -5.81 14.40 3.33
N GLN A 329 -5.69 13.78 2.16
CA GLN A 329 -6.79 13.39 1.28
C GLN A 329 -6.63 11.92 0.89
N TYR A 330 -7.76 11.21 0.81
CA TYR A 330 -7.82 9.79 0.39
C TYR A 330 -6.89 8.87 1.20
N ALA A 331 -6.68 9.17 2.49
CA ALA A 331 -5.84 8.35 3.34
C ALA A 331 -6.38 6.92 3.46
N GLY A 332 -5.49 5.93 3.36
CA GLY A 332 -5.84 4.51 3.25
C GLY A 332 -5.98 4.01 1.81
N HIS A 333 -6.09 4.91 0.82
CA HIS A 333 -6.27 4.53 -0.59
C HIS A 333 -4.94 4.60 -1.37
N ILE A 334 -4.96 4.08 -2.61
CA ILE A 334 -3.86 4.24 -3.58
C ILE A 334 -3.67 5.73 -3.90
N GLU A 335 -4.77 6.48 -4.05
CA GLU A 335 -4.77 7.93 -4.27
C GLU A 335 -4.04 8.70 -3.17
N GLY A 336 -4.28 8.36 -1.90
CA GLY A 336 -3.57 8.97 -0.77
C GLY A 336 -2.08 8.66 -0.79
N ALA A 337 -1.70 7.42 -1.15
CA ALA A 337 -0.29 7.06 -1.30
C ALA A 337 0.41 7.91 -2.39
N LEU A 338 -0.24 8.13 -3.53
CA LEU A 338 0.27 8.98 -4.61
C LEU A 338 0.31 10.45 -4.21
N THR A 339 -0.70 10.94 -3.49
CA THR A 339 -0.76 12.31 -2.95
C THR A 339 0.40 12.59 -2.00
N ALA A 340 0.68 11.66 -1.08
CA ALA A 340 1.79 11.77 -0.14
C ALA A 340 3.16 11.73 -0.85
N ALA A 341 3.30 10.93 -1.90
CA ALA A 341 4.51 10.85 -2.71
C ALA A 341 4.78 12.18 -3.44
N GLU A 342 3.79 12.74 -4.14
CA GLU A 342 3.92 14.02 -4.84
C GLU A 342 4.34 15.16 -3.90
N ARG A 343 3.74 15.22 -2.70
CA ARG A 343 4.11 16.20 -1.68
C ARG A 343 5.59 16.05 -1.30
N ALA A 344 6.02 14.83 -0.97
CA ALA A 344 7.39 14.57 -0.52
C ALA A 344 8.41 14.87 -1.62
N VAL A 345 8.11 14.50 -2.87
CA VAL A 345 8.94 14.82 -4.05
C VAL A 345 9.05 16.33 -4.22
N THR A 346 7.92 17.04 -4.24
CA THR A 346 7.90 18.50 -4.42
C THR A 346 8.75 19.18 -3.35
N ALA A 347 8.55 18.83 -2.07
CA ALA A 347 9.32 19.40 -0.97
C ALA A 347 10.83 19.14 -1.10
N SER A 348 11.23 17.93 -1.50
CA SER A 348 12.64 17.59 -1.72
C SER A 348 13.25 18.32 -2.92
N LEU A 349 12.51 18.45 -4.02
CA LEU A 349 12.98 19.13 -5.23
C LEU A 349 13.17 20.63 -5.03
N THR A 350 12.24 21.30 -4.33
CA THR A 350 12.38 22.73 -4.02
C THR A 350 13.67 23.01 -3.27
N THR A 351 13.97 22.24 -2.22
CA THR A 351 15.21 22.43 -1.45
C THR A 351 16.48 22.14 -2.26
N LEU A 352 16.44 21.15 -3.16
CA LEU A 352 17.57 20.85 -4.04
C LEU A 352 17.80 21.98 -5.07
N LEU A 353 16.74 22.53 -5.66
CA LEU A 353 16.82 23.65 -6.60
C LEU A 353 17.38 24.92 -5.95
N ASP A 354 16.88 25.30 -4.77
CA ASP A 354 17.36 26.48 -4.03
C ASP A 354 18.87 26.39 -3.75
N ARG A 355 19.35 25.17 -3.48
CA ARG A 355 20.78 24.91 -3.25
C ARG A 355 21.59 24.99 -4.55
N ASP A 356 21.08 24.42 -5.64
CA ASP A 356 21.76 24.47 -6.94
C ASP A 356 21.93 25.94 -7.39
N GLU A 357 20.92 26.79 -7.17
CA GLU A 357 20.98 28.23 -7.42
C GLU A 357 21.98 28.95 -6.50
N ALA A 358 21.99 28.64 -5.20
CA ALA A 358 22.95 29.21 -4.25
C ALA A 358 24.41 28.84 -4.60
N ASN A 359 24.64 27.58 -5.03
CA ASN A 359 25.94 27.11 -5.48
C ASN A 359 26.37 27.76 -6.80
N ALA A 360 25.45 27.97 -7.75
CA ALA A 360 25.73 28.68 -8.99
C ALA A 360 26.10 30.15 -8.73
N CYS A 361 25.40 30.84 -7.84
CA CYS A 361 25.71 32.22 -7.46
C CYS A 361 27.07 32.35 -6.75
N SER A 362 27.39 31.44 -5.82
CA SER A 362 28.67 31.45 -5.09
C SER A 362 29.87 31.04 -5.94
N GLY A 363 29.68 30.21 -6.98
CA GLY A 363 30.72 29.85 -7.96
C GLY A 363 30.98 30.90 -9.04
N SER A 364 30.13 31.94 -9.15
CA SER A 364 30.29 33.04 -10.13
C SER A 364 31.14 34.21 -9.62
N ALA A 365 31.57 34.17 -8.34
CA ALA A 365 32.42 35.16 -7.72
C ALA A 365 33.90 34.74 -7.79
N ASP A 366 34.46 34.65 -9.00
CA ASP A 366 35.91 34.60 -9.18
C ASP A 366 36.37 35.99 -9.68
N PRO A 367 37.06 36.80 -8.84
CA PRO A 367 37.52 38.11 -9.24
C PRO A 367 38.76 37.98 -10.13
N ALA A 368 38.65 38.44 -11.38
CA ALA A 368 39.80 38.72 -12.23
C ALA A 368 40.55 39.99 -11.75
#